data_AF-A0A662B2L2-F1
#
_entry.id   AF-A0A662B2L2-F1
#
_cell.length_a   1.000
_cell.length_b   1.000
_cell.length_c   1.000
_cell.angle_alpha   90.00
_cell.angle_beta   90.00
_cell.angle_gamma   90.00
#
_symmetry.space_group_name_H-M   'P 1'
#
loop_
_entity.id
_entity.type
_entity.pdbx_description
1 polymer ?
#
loop_
_entity_poly.entity_id
_entity_poly.type
_entity_poly.pdbx_seq_one_letter_code
_entity_poly.pdbx_strand_id
1 'polypeptide(L)'
;MKNLEYKLWYNQSAKIWDEALPVGNGRLGAMVFGGVYKERIQLNEESLWAGKRFNTNNPNALRDLPQIRDLIFEGKIKKAYKLGNESLLGIPPRFRSYQTLGDIYMSFDSLATFKNYQRELNLNSGISSTSFTINGVRYTREVFASAVDNIVIIHVIADKPGAISTSIALQRQKDASIKAENNQLIMTGQIIDETDDVYGSGGEHMKFAAKLSVVNKGGELIINTSTLQLKNADELYILFTAATDYNFEKLNFDRSIDPLSICNNILHKAEEKSYAQIRESHIKDHSSIFNRVQIDLGGEQLSSIPTDVRLDSVKNGTEDPALIALLFQYGRYLLMGSSRTPGILPANLQGIWNEDFQAAWNSDYHTNINLQMNYWHAEICNLSETTEPLVNIVDKWRKPGRITAKDMYGCSGWTMHHATDIFGKTVPNADMRWGMSPLSGVWMTFPLWRHYKFTLDKEYLENRAYPIMKEAMEFVSDFLIEKEGYLVTNPSMSPENAYLLKGKKYPCQLTYAPTIDNQTLMAHIDNCIDASVILGVDDDLRE
;
A
#
# COMPACT_ATOMS: atom_id res chain seq x y z
N MET A 1 14.22 -28.22 14.42
CA MET A 1 13.73 -26.93 14.96
C MET A 1 12.25 -27.09 15.27
N LYS A 2 11.78 -26.50 16.38
CA LYS A 2 10.35 -26.49 16.75
C LYS A 2 9.58 -25.77 15.66
N ASN A 3 8.47 -26.33 15.18
CA ASN A 3 7.64 -25.64 14.18
C ASN A 3 6.73 -24.66 14.92
N LEU A 4 7.10 -23.38 14.94
CA LEU A 4 6.32 -22.33 15.60
C LEU A 4 5.11 -21.95 14.73
N GLU A 5 3.92 -21.98 15.32
CA GLU A 5 2.71 -21.47 14.67
C GLU A 5 2.40 -20.05 15.12
N TYR A 6 2.24 -19.15 14.16
CA TYR A 6 1.85 -17.76 14.37
C TYR A 6 0.45 -17.55 13.80
N LYS A 7 -0.54 -17.36 14.69
CA LYS A 7 -1.95 -17.20 14.33
C LYS A 7 -2.57 -16.03 15.06
N LEU A 8 -3.30 -15.19 14.32
CA LEU A 8 -4.34 -14.35 14.90
C LEU A 8 -5.64 -15.14 14.90
N TRP A 9 -6.35 -15.25 16.01
CA TRP A 9 -7.61 -16.00 16.04
C TRP A 9 -8.62 -15.47 17.05
N TYR A 10 -9.90 -15.69 16.75
CA TYR A 10 -11.05 -15.06 17.41
C TYR A 10 -12.25 -16.00 17.48
N ASN A 11 -13.09 -15.83 18.51
CA ASN A 11 -14.31 -16.62 18.73
C ASN A 11 -15.60 -15.93 18.24
N GLN A 12 -15.45 -14.85 17.46
CA GLN A 12 -16.54 -14.06 16.91
C GLN A 12 -16.17 -13.50 15.54
N SER A 13 -17.17 -13.29 14.67
CA SER A 13 -16.98 -12.63 13.39
C SER A 13 -16.67 -11.14 13.58
N ALA A 14 -15.98 -10.54 12.60
CA ALA A 14 -15.77 -9.11 12.55
C ALA A 14 -17.12 -8.36 12.39
N LYS A 15 -17.28 -7.27 13.13
CA LYS A 15 -18.42 -6.34 13.06
C LYS A 15 -18.08 -5.05 12.31
N ILE A 16 -16.82 -4.64 12.41
CA ILE A 16 -16.25 -3.49 11.71
C ILE A 16 -15.01 -3.92 10.92
N TRP A 17 -14.58 -3.09 9.98
CA TRP A 17 -13.48 -3.43 9.08
C TRP A 17 -12.14 -3.65 9.80
N ASP A 18 -11.85 -2.87 10.86
CA ASP A 18 -10.65 -3.03 11.68
C ASP A 18 -10.55 -4.40 12.40
N GLU A 19 -11.65 -5.14 12.49
CA GLU A 19 -11.67 -6.48 13.07
C GLU A 19 -11.46 -7.60 12.03
N ALA A 20 -11.57 -7.28 10.73
CA ALA A 20 -11.44 -8.24 9.64
C ALA A 20 -9.96 -8.63 9.41
N LEU A 21 -9.73 -9.81 8.80
CA LEU A 21 -8.38 -10.35 8.61
C LEU A 21 -7.86 -10.05 7.21
N PRO A 22 -6.69 -9.39 7.08
CA PRO A 22 -6.11 -9.09 5.77
C PRO A 22 -5.48 -10.32 5.15
N VAL A 23 -5.76 -10.54 3.86
CA VAL A 23 -4.97 -11.38 2.96
C VAL A 23 -4.54 -10.55 1.76
N GLY A 24 -3.37 -10.81 1.21
CA GLY A 24 -2.86 -10.05 0.08
C GLY A 24 -1.72 -10.77 -0.64
N ASN A 25 -1.57 -10.50 -1.94
CA ASN A 25 -0.51 -11.09 -2.76
C ASN A 25 0.47 -10.05 -3.33
N GLY A 26 0.48 -8.84 -2.78
CA GLY A 26 1.23 -7.69 -3.28
C GLY A 26 0.44 -6.83 -4.27
N ARG A 27 -0.56 -7.40 -4.98
CA ARG A 27 -1.39 -6.67 -5.95
C ARG A 27 -2.87 -6.61 -5.56
N LEU A 28 -3.44 -7.75 -5.20
CA LEU A 28 -4.80 -7.91 -4.73
C LEU A 28 -4.78 -8.00 -3.21
N GLY A 29 -5.68 -7.24 -2.58
CA GLY A 29 -5.92 -7.27 -1.14
C GLY A 29 -7.36 -7.67 -0.85
N ALA A 30 -7.58 -8.37 0.26
CA ALA A 30 -8.91 -8.62 0.78
C ALA A 30 -8.96 -8.59 2.31
N MET A 31 -10.06 -8.11 2.86
CA MET A 31 -10.34 -8.10 4.30
C MET A 31 -11.51 -9.05 4.60
N VAL A 32 -11.24 -10.11 5.37
CA VAL A 32 -12.15 -11.25 5.59
C VAL A 32 -12.90 -11.10 6.92
N PHE A 33 -14.23 -10.97 6.87
CA PHE A 33 -15.04 -10.71 8.06
C PHE A 33 -15.38 -11.98 8.87
N GLY A 34 -15.54 -13.11 8.19
CA GLY A 34 -15.85 -14.39 8.83
C GLY A 34 -17.32 -14.50 9.26
N GLY A 35 -18.25 -13.76 8.63
CA GLY A 35 -19.66 -13.76 9.01
C GLY A 35 -20.37 -15.08 8.69
N VAL A 36 -21.17 -15.64 9.61
CA VAL A 36 -21.77 -16.98 9.47
C VAL A 36 -22.88 -17.02 8.41
N TYR A 37 -23.85 -16.12 8.53
CA TYR A 37 -25.02 -16.08 7.63
C TYR A 37 -24.82 -15.15 6.42
N LYS A 38 -23.97 -14.14 6.60
CA LYS A 38 -23.55 -13.22 5.54
C LYS A 38 -22.06 -13.02 5.68
N GLU A 39 -21.30 -13.60 4.76
CA GLU A 39 -19.87 -13.32 4.63
C GLU A 39 -19.67 -12.02 3.86
N ARG A 40 -18.69 -11.22 4.28
CA ARG A 40 -18.22 -10.02 3.58
C ARG A 40 -16.72 -10.17 3.38
N ILE A 41 -16.29 -10.08 2.13
CA ILE A 41 -14.88 -10.01 1.78
C ILE A 41 -14.71 -8.70 1.02
N GLN A 42 -14.17 -7.69 1.70
CA GLN A 42 -13.87 -6.40 1.09
C GLN A 42 -12.60 -6.54 0.25
N LEU A 43 -12.56 -5.90 -0.92
CA LEU A 43 -11.56 -6.13 -1.97
C LEU A 43 -10.80 -4.86 -2.37
N ASN A 44 -9.54 -5.05 -2.74
CA ASN A 44 -8.65 -4.03 -3.25
C ASN A 44 -7.80 -4.53 -4.43
N GLU A 45 -7.44 -3.60 -5.31
CA GLU A 45 -6.46 -3.76 -6.38
C GLU A 45 -5.49 -2.58 -6.27
N GLU A 46 -4.17 -2.82 -6.22
CA GLU A 46 -3.16 -1.82 -5.86
C GLU A 46 -3.21 -0.53 -6.69
N SER A 47 -3.70 -0.60 -7.94
CA SER A 47 -3.66 0.49 -8.92
C SER A 47 -5.00 1.21 -9.11
N LEU A 48 -6.03 0.86 -8.33
CA LEU A 48 -7.33 1.55 -8.37
C LEU A 48 -7.31 2.88 -7.57
N TRP A 49 -6.88 3.94 -8.23
CA TRP A 49 -6.81 5.29 -7.64
C TRP A 49 -7.65 6.28 -8.42
N ALA A 50 -8.28 7.22 -7.70
CA ALA A 50 -8.93 8.38 -8.30
C ALA A 50 -7.89 9.40 -8.78
N GLY A 51 -8.29 10.26 -9.72
CA GLY A 51 -7.41 11.24 -10.33
C GLY A 51 -6.67 10.74 -11.57
N LYS A 52 -5.70 11.55 -12.00
CA LYS A 52 -4.88 11.33 -13.19
C LYS A 52 -3.58 12.09 -13.08
N ARG A 53 -2.60 11.75 -13.91
CA ARG A 53 -1.39 12.55 -14.06
C ARG A 53 -1.61 13.82 -14.89
N PHE A 54 -1.11 14.94 -14.38
CA PHE A 54 -0.95 16.21 -15.08
C PHE A 54 0.12 17.07 -14.38
N ASN A 55 0.55 18.16 -14.99
CA ASN A 55 1.50 19.09 -14.34
C ASN A 55 0.79 19.85 -13.22
N THR A 56 1.25 19.70 -11.99
CA THR A 56 0.71 20.35 -10.79
C THR A 56 1.66 21.40 -10.20
N ASN A 57 2.79 21.69 -10.88
CA ASN A 57 3.73 22.72 -10.48
C ASN A 57 3.06 24.09 -10.47
N ASN A 58 3.33 24.87 -9.44
CA ASN A 58 2.85 26.24 -9.36
C ASN A 58 3.74 27.16 -10.21
N PRO A 59 3.19 27.86 -11.23
CA PRO A 59 3.98 28.68 -12.13
C PRO A 59 4.62 29.90 -11.44
N ASN A 60 4.16 30.25 -10.23
CA ASN A 60 4.71 31.35 -9.45
C ASN A 60 5.92 30.94 -8.60
N ALA A 61 6.17 29.63 -8.42
CA ALA A 61 7.12 29.10 -7.47
C ALA A 61 8.52 29.68 -7.64
N LEU A 62 9.10 29.54 -8.83
CA LEU A 62 10.45 30.02 -9.11
C LEU A 62 10.58 31.54 -8.97
N ARG A 63 9.55 32.29 -9.39
CA ARG A 63 9.53 33.76 -9.31
C ARG A 63 9.55 34.23 -7.85
N ASP A 64 8.76 33.60 -6.99
CA ASP A 64 8.55 34.07 -5.61
C ASP A 64 9.53 33.44 -4.60
N LEU A 65 10.24 32.38 -4.98
CA LEU A 65 11.21 31.67 -4.14
C LEU A 65 12.27 32.59 -3.51
N PRO A 66 12.93 33.53 -4.22
CA PRO A 66 13.90 34.44 -3.59
C PRO A 66 13.28 35.28 -2.47
N GLN A 67 12.07 35.81 -2.69
CA GLN A 67 11.38 36.60 -1.69
C GLN A 67 10.98 35.76 -0.46
N ILE A 68 10.58 34.51 -0.66
CA ILE A 68 10.27 33.59 0.44
C ILE A 68 11.51 33.33 1.30
N ARG A 69 12.66 33.08 0.64
CA ARG A 69 13.95 32.86 1.30
C ARG A 69 14.36 34.07 2.14
N ASP A 70 14.25 35.28 1.58
CA ASP A 70 14.55 36.53 2.29
C ASP A 70 13.63 36.72 3.51
N LEU A 71 12.32 36.52 3.35
CA LEU A 71 11.36 36.63 4.44
C LEU A 71 11.66 35.65 5.59
N ILE A 72 12.17 34.46 5.28
CA ILE A 72 12.60 33.47 6.28
C ILE A 72 13.85 33.96 7.02
N PHE A 73 14.87 34.41 6.28
CA PHE A 73 16.10 34.93 6.90
C PHE A 73 15.87 36.20 7.74
N GLU A 74 14.91 37.04 7.38
CA GLU A 74 14.50 38.21 8.15
C GLU A 74 13.58 37.89 9.35
N GLY A 75 13.22 36.62 9.56
CA GLY A 75 12.30 36.20 10.63
C GLY A 75 10.84 36.66 10.41
N LYS A 76 10.48 37.03 9.18
CA LYS A 76 9.11 37.42 8.77
C LYS A 76 8.28 36.19 8.39
N ILE A 77 8.31 35.14 9.22
CA ILE A 77 7.79 33.80 8.89
C ILE A 77 6.31 33.78 8.50
N LYS A 78 5.45 34.60 9.14
CA LYS A 78 4.03 34.67 8.76
C LYS A 78 3.82 35.14 7.31
N LYS A 79 4.68 36.06 6.82
CA LYS A 79 4.64 36.53 5.42
C LYS A 79 5.18 35.45 4.48
N ALA A 80 6.30 34.81 4.86
CA ALA A 80 6.86 33.69 4.09
C ALA A 80 5.86 32.54 3.94
N TYR A 81 5.18 32.17 5.01
CA TYR A 81 4.16 31.12 4.99
C TYR A 81 2.96 31.47 4.10
N LYS A 82 2.47 32.72 4.16
CA LYS A 82 1.39 33.16 3.27
C LYS A 82 1.82 33.08 1.80
N LEU A 83 2.95 33.69 1.46
CA LEU A 83 3.48 33.68 0.09
C LEU A 83 3.79 32.26 -0.39
N GLY A 84 4.33 31.40 0.48
CA GLY A 84 4.58 30.00 0.19
C GLY A 84 3.29 29.23 -0.14
N ASN A 85 2.19 29.47 0.59
CA ASN A 85 0.91 28.84 0.25
C ASN A 85 0.37 29.33 -1.11
N GLU A 86 0.63 30.59 -1.48
CA GLU A 86 0.17 31.16 -2.75
C GLU A 86 1.02 30.71 -3.95
N SER A 87 2.32 30.43 -3.75
CA SER A 87 3.28 30.25 -4.84
C SER A 87 4.03 28.93 -4.87
N LEU A 88 4.14 28.20 -3.75
CA LEU A 88 4.85 26.92 -3.67
C LEU A 88 3.93 25.70 -3.53
N LEU A 89 2.66 25.87 -3.12
CA LEU A 89 1.70 24.76 -3.14
C LEU A 89 1.37 24.34 -4.56
N GLY A 90 1.23 23.03 -4.76
CA GLY A 90 0.75 22.47 -6.00
C GLY A 90 -0.62 23.01 -6.41
N ILE A 91 -0.88 23.01 -7.72
CA ILE A 91 -2.18 23.39 -8.29
C ILE A 91 -2.73 22.18 -9.04
N PRO A 92 -3.82 21.54 -8.58
CA PRO A 92 -4.56 21.81 -7.35
C PRO A 92 -3.78 21.44 -6.07
N PRO A 93 -4.17 21.98 -4.91
CA PRO A 93 -3.43 21.80 -3.66
C PRO A 93 -3.45 20.34 -3.17
N ARG A 94 -4.46 19.53 -3.51
CA ARG A 94 -4.53 18.11 -3.14
C ARG A 94 -4.61 17.19 -4.35
N PHE A 95 -4.12 15.97 -4.20
CA PHE A 95 -4.40 14.86 -5.11
C PHE A 95 -5.46 13.93 -4.51
N ARG A 96 -5.96 12.98 -5.32
CA ARG A 96 -7.12 12.14 -5.00
C ARG A 96 -6.71 10.79 -4.39
N SER A 97 -7.68 10.11 -3.79
CA SER A 97 -7.48 8.94 -2.95
C SER A 97 -7.31 7.63 -3.71
N TYR A 98 -6.57 6.70 -3.13
CA TYR A 98 -6.75 5.27 -3.35
C TYR A 98 -8.20 4.86 -3.03
N GLN A 99 -8.77 3.90 -3.76
CA GLN A 99 -10.18 3.50 -3.58
C GLN A 99 -10.36 2.01 -3.36
N THR A 100 -11.38 1.66 -2.57
CA THR A 100 -11.93 0.30 -2.52
C THR A 100 -12.36 -0.19 -3.91
N LEU A 101 -12.11 -1.47 -4.18
CA LEU A 101 -12.66 -2.12 -5.37
C LEU A 101 -14.12 -2.53 -5.16
N GLY A 102 -14.51 -2.82 -3.91
CA GLY A 102 -15.84 -3.27 -3.55
C GLY A 102 -15.82 -4.48 -2.63
N ASP A 103 -16.87 -5.30 -2.67
CA ASP A 103 -17.06 -6.44 -1.78
C ASP A 103 -17.58 -7.66 -2.54
N ILE A 104 -17.15 -8.85 -2.11
CA ILE A 104 -17.88 -10.11 -2.33
C ILE A 104 -18.76 -10.36 -1.12
N TYR A 105 -20.03 -10.65 -1.37
CA TYR A 105 -20.97 -11.13 -0.37
C TYR A 105 -21.39 -12.57 -0.66
N MET A 106 -21.40 -13.39 0.39
CA MET A 106 -22.02 -14.71 0.36
C MET A 106 -23.13 -14.75 1.40
N SER A 107 -24.37 -14.89 0.95
CA SER A 107 -25.54 -14.98 1.83
C SER A 107 -25.98 -16.44 1.93
N PHE A 108 -26.12 -16.95 3.15
CA PHE A 108 -26.56 -18.30 3.44
C PHE A 108 -27.94 -18.23 4.10
N ASP A 109 -28.95 -18.79 3.44
CA ASP A 109 -30.35 -18.75 3.90
C ASP A 109 -30.55 -19.73 5.05
N SER A 110 -30.11 -19.34 6.26
CA SER A 110 -30.29 -20.08 7.50
C SER A 110 -30.59 -19.14 8.66
N LEU A 111 -31.64 -19.47 9.40
CA LEU A 111 -31.96 -18.83 10.68
C LEU A 111 -31.54 -19.72 11.88
N ALA A 112 -30.87 -20.85 11.61
CA ALA A 112 -30.51 -21.80 12.63
C ALA A 112 -29.28 -21.34 13.42
N THR A 113 -29.33 -21.49 14.74
CA THR A 113 -28.23 -21.12 15.64
C THR A 113 -26.95 -21.91 15.33
N PHE A 114 -25.83 -21.21 15.23
CA PHE A 114 -24.50 -21.82 15.08
C PHE A 114 -23.83 -22.08 16.44
N LYS A 115 -22.86 -23.01 16.46
CA LYS A 115 -21.98 -23.32 17.59
C LYS A 115 -20.54 -23.50 17.13
N ASN A 116 -19.60 -23.57 18.08
CA ASN A 116 -18.18 -23.86 17.83
C ASN A 116 -17.55 -22.94 16.78
N TYR A 117 -17.87 -21.64 16.84
CA TYR A 117 -17.34 -20.67 15.91
C TYR A 117 -15.89 -20.36 16.22
N GLN A 118 -15.05 -20.31 15.19
CA GLN A 118 -13.70 -19.81 15.25
C GLN A 118 -13.32 -19.20 13.89
N ARG A 119 -12.58 -18.09 13.90
CA ARG A 119 -11.86 -17.58 12.73
C ARG A 119 -10.40 -17.34 13.07
N GLU A 120 -9.51 -17.56 12.11
CA GLU A 120 -8.08 -17.34 12.27
C GLU A 120 -7.42 -16.84 10.99
N LEU A 121 -6.28 -16.18 11.13
CA LEU A 121 -5.31 -15.93 10.07
C LEU A 121 -4.00 -16.61 10.48
N ASN A 122 -3.63 -17.65 9.74
CA ASN A 122 -2.38 -18.37 9.93
C ASN A 122 -1.27 -17.70 9.12
N LEU A 123 -0.32 -17.05 9.81
CA LEU A 123 0.76 -16.31 9.17
C LEU A 123 1.80 -17.23 8.52
N ASN A 124 1.95 -18.48 8.99
CA ASN A 124 2.86 -19.45 8.39
C ASN A 124 2.40 -19.88 6.99
N SER A 125 1.09 -19.95 6.77
CA SER A 125 0.52 -20.37 5.49
C SER A 125 -0.05 -19.24 4.65
N GLY A 126 -0.36 -18.08 5.25
CA GLY A 126 -1.02 -16.98 4.57
C GLY A 126 -2.52 -17.21 4.32
N ILE A 127 -3.15 -18.09 5.12
CA ILE A 127 -4.55 -18.52 4.93
C ILE A 127 -5.39 -18.03 6.10
N SER A 128 -6.49 -17.32 5.76
CA SER A 128 -7.56 -17.02 6.69
C SER A 128 -8.58 -18.14 6.69
N SER A 129 -8.94 -18.67 7.86
CA SER A 129 -9.90 -19.74 8.01
C SER A 129 -11.07 -19.33 8.90
N THR A 130 -12.28 -19.81 8.61
CA THR A 130 -13.44 -19.69 9.50
C THR A 130 -14.17 -21.02 9.58
N SER A 131 -14.52 -21.46 10.78
CA SER A 131 -15.28 -22.69 10.98
C SER A 131 -16.39 -22.53 12.03
N PHE A 132 -17.48 -23.25 11.83
CA PHE A 132 -18.64 -23.27 12.73
C PHE A 132 -19.54 -24.47 12.42
N THR A 133 -20.47 -24.77 13.32
CA THR A 133 -21.44 -25.86 13.15
C THR A 133 -22.87 -25.33 13.14
N ILE A 134 -23.68 -25.71 12.16
CA ILE A 134 -25.12 -25.44 12.10
C ILE A 134 -25.85 -26.77 11.90
N ASN A 135 -26.86 -27.06 12.73
CA ASN A 135 -27.68 -28.30 12.64
C ASN A 135 -26.85 -29.60 12.54
N GLY A 136 -25.71 -29.65 13.25
CA GLY A 136 -24.81 -30.80 13.24
C GLY A 136 -23.88 -30.91 12.02
N VAL A 137 -23.95 -29.98 11.07
CA VAL A 137 -23.03 -29.89 9.92
C VAL A 137 -21.92 -28.89 10.23
N ARG A 138 -20.67 -29.30 10.09
CA ARG A 138 -19.49 -28.43 10.21
C ARG A 138 -19.18 -27.78 8.87
N TYR A 139 -19.11 -26.45 8.89
CA TYR A 139 -18.68 -25.63 7.76
C TYR A 139 -17.27 -25.12 8.00
N THR A 140 -16.45 -25.11 6.96
CA THR A 140 -15.12 -24.51 6.95
C THR A 140 -14.98 -23.62 5.73
N ARG A 141 -14.39 -22.44 5.91
CA ARG A 141 -14.03 -21.51 4.84
C ARG A 141 -12.55 -21.21 4.91
N GLU A 142 -11.86 -21.26 3.78
CA GLU A 142 -10.47 -20.80 3.63
C GLU A 142 -10.45 -19.65 2.61
N VAL A 143 -9.76 -18.56 2.94
CA VAL A 143 -9.56 -17.40 2.06
C VAL A 143 -8.08 -17.04 2.04
N PHE A 144 -7.50 -16.89 0.86
CA PHE A 144 -6.11 -16.46 0.69
C PHE A 144 -5.89 -15.81 -0.68
N ALA A 145 -4.82 -15.02 -0.79
CA ALA A 145 -4.39 -14.38 -2.03
C ALA A 145 -3.12 -15.07 -2.54
N SER A 146 -3.22 -15.79 -3.67
CA SER A 146 -2.08 -16.47 -4.29
C SER A 146 -1.30 -15.49 -5.15
N ALA A 147 -0.01 -15.30 -4.86
CA ALA A 147 0.90 -14.52 -5.69
C ALA A 147 1.24 -15.24 -7.00
N VAL A 148 1.52 -16.54 -6.92
CA VAL A 148 1.90 -17.37 -8.09
C VAL A 148 0.76 -17.58 -9.09
N ASP A 149 -0.49 -17.52 -8.63
CA ASP A 149 -1.68 -17.63 -9.50
C ASP A 149 -2.36 -16.28 -9.76
N ASN A 150 -1.92 -15.22 -9.07
CA ASN A 150 -2.43 -13.86 -9.18
C ASN A 150 -3.94 -13.70 -8.95
N ILE A 151 -4.47 -14.38 -7.94
CA ILE A 151 -5.90 -14.42 -7.59
C ILE A 151 -6.14 -14.40 -6.09
N VAL A 152 -7.33 -13.97 -5.67
CA VAL A 152 -7.90 -14.28 -4.35
C VAL A 152 -8.80 -15.51 -4.49
N ILE A 153 -8.75 -16.41 -3.52
CA ILE A 153 -9.51 -17.66 -3.52
C ILE A 153 -10.34 -17.73 -2.26
N ILE A 154 -11.58 -18.18 -2.42
CA ILE A 154 -12.50 -18.48 -1.32
C ILE A 154 -12.91 -19.93 -1.49
N HIS A 155 -12.68 -20.77 -0.50
CA HIS A 155 -13.07 -22.17 -0.51
C HIS A 155 -14.02 -22.44 0.63
N VAL A 156 -15.16 -23.08 0.36
CA VAL A 156 -16.21 -23.44 1.32
C VAL A 156 -16.45 -24.94 1.25
N ILE A 157 -16.34 -25.58 2.41
CA ILE A 157 -16.54 -27.02 2.59
C ILE A 157 -17.58 -27.23 3.69
N ALA A 158 -18.44 -28.23 3.49
CA ALA A 158 -19.28 -28.79 4.54
C ALA A 158 -18.97 -30.28 4.74
N ASP A 159 -19.05 -30.79 5.97
CA ASP A 159 -18.81 -32.21 6.26
C ASP A 159 -19.99 -33.14 5.92
N LYS A 160 -21.05 -32.58 5.31
CA LYS A 160 -22.20 -33.31 4.80
C LYS A 160 -22.46 -32.95 3.33
N PRO A 161 -22.60 -33.95 2.44
CA PRO A 161 -22.97 -33.71 1.04
C PRO A 161 -24.26 -32.88 0.91
N GLY A 162 -24.29 -32.01 -0.09
CA GLY A 162 -25.43 -31.16 -0.43
C GLY A 162 -25.78 -30.09 0.60
N ALA A 163 -24.88 -29.76 1.53
CA ALA A 163 -25.16 -28.84 2.63
C ALA A 163 -24.82 -27.37 2.33
N ILE A 164 -24.24 -27.06 1.17
CA ILE A 164 -23.85 -25.70 0.78
C ILE A 164 -24.91 -25.11 -0.16
N SER A 165 -25.64 -24.12 0.33
CA SER A 165 -26.55 -23.28 -0.46
C SER A 165 -26.26 -21.81 -0.15
N THR A 166 -25.94 -21.02 -1.17
CA THR A 166 -25.53 -19.62 -0.99
C THR A 166 -25.85 -18.75 -2.20
N SER A 167 -26.16 -17.47 -1.95
CA SER A 167 -26.21 -16.43 -2.98
C SER A 167 -24.92 -15.63 -2.94
N ILE A 168 -24.24 -15.55 -4.09
CA ILE A 168 -22.97 -14.86 -4.29
C ILE A 168 -23.23 -13.57 -5.05
N ALA A 169 -22.75 -12.46 -4.51
CA ALA A 169 -22.84 -11.14 -5.13
C ALA A 169 -21.48 -10.46 -5.12
N LEU A 170 -21.20 -9.71 -6.18
CA LEU A 170 -20.05 -8.81 -6.30
C LEU A 170 -20.61 -7.39 -6.38
N GLN A 171 -20.13 -6.49 -5.54
CA GLN A 171 -20.70 -5.15 -5.39
C GLN A 171 -19.62 -4.08 -5.29
N ARG A 172 -19.89 -2.91 -5.88
CA ARG A 172 -19.17 -1.66 -5.63
C ARG A 172 -20.22 -0.54 -5.55
N GLN A 173 -20.07 0.37 -4.58
CA GLN A 173 -21.11 1.37 -4.29
C GLN A 173 -21.42 2.30 -5.46
N LYS A 174 -20.42 2.61 -6.30
CA LYS A 174 -20.55 3.51 -7.45
C LYS A 174 -19.64 3.11 -8.61
N ASP A 175 -19.81 3.78 -9.74
CA ASP A 175 -19.03 3.70 -10.98
C ASP A 175 -18.78 2.29 -11.56
N ALA A 176 -19.65 1.33 -11.24
CA ALA A 176 -19.52 -0.05 -11.66
C ALA A 176 -20.86 -0.59 -12.18
N SER A 177 -20.76 -1.48 -13.16
CA SER A 177 -21.85 -2.33 -13.64
C SER A 177 -21.47 -3.79 -13.39
N ILE A 178 -22.41 -4.58 -12.89
CA ILE A 178 -22.21 -6.00 -12.60
C ILE A 178 -23.22 -6.82 -13.39
N LYS A 179 -22.74 -7.88 -14.03
CA LYS A 179 -23.57 -8.89 -14.68
C LYS A 179 -23.10 -10.29 -14.29
N ALA A 180 -24.02 -11.24 -14.29
CA ALA A 180 -23.68 -12.66 -14.25
C ALA A 180 -23.71 -13.25 -15.66
N GLU A 181 -22.73 -14.09 -15.97
CA GLU A 181 -22.63 -14.78 -17.25
C GLU A 181 -21.94 -16.13 -17.03
N ASN A 182 -22.57 -17.22 -17.47
CA ASN A 182 -22.13 -18.59 -17.14
C ASN A 182 -21.95 -18.75 -15.61
N ASN A 183 -20.82 -19.30 -15.16
CA ASN A 183 -20.48 -19.44 -13.76
C ASN A 183 -19.72 -18.21 -13.20
N GLN A 184 -19.86 -17.02 -13.81
CA GLN A 184 -19.03 -15.87 -13.50
C GLN A 184 -19.87 -14.64 -13.10
N LEU A 185 -19.33 -13.84 -12.18
CA LEU A 185 -19.75 -12.44 -12.01
C LEU A 185 -18.67 -11.53 -12.59
N ILE A 186 -19.08 -10.59 -13.42
CA ILE A 186 -18.21 -9.67 -14.13
C ILE A 186 -18.60 -8.25 -13.71
N MET A 187 -17.67 -7.56 -13.06
CA MET A 187 -17.74 -6.13 -12.78
C MET A 187 -16.87 -5.39 -13.79
N THR A 188 -17.44 -4.38 -14.44
CA THR A 188 -16.69 -3.39 -15.24
C THR A 188 -17.05 -2.00 -14.76
N GLY A 189 -16.07 -1.10 -14.70
CA GLY A 189 -16.31 0.25 -14.24
C GLY A 189 -15.23 1.24 -14.65
N GLN A 190 -15.48 2.50 -14.32
CA GLN A 190 -14.58 3.60 -14.61
C GLN A 190 -14.77 4.68 -13.56
N ILE A 191 -13.71 5.09 -12.87
CA ILE A 191 -13.81 6.16 -11.88
C ILE A 191 -14.25 7.44 -12.58
N ILE A 192 -15.35 8.03 -12.10
CA ILE A 192 -15.84 9.34 -12.53
C ILE A 192 -15.61 10.32 -11.38
N ASP A 193 -14.63 11.20 -11.56
CA ASP A 193 -14.32 12.24 -10.58
C ASP A 193 -15.10 13.52 -10.87
N GLU A 194 -15.60 14.17 -9.82
CA GLU A 194 -16.18 15.51 -9.93
C GLU A 194 -15.07 16.57 -9.95
N THR A 195 -15.27 17.65 -10.71
CA THR A 195 -14.35 18.80 -10.67
C THR A 195 -14.43 19.48 -9.31
N ASP A 196 -13.26 19.74 -8.72
CA ASP A 196 -13.13 20.33 -7.40
C ASP A 196 -11.87 21.20 -7.36
N ASP A 197 -11.95 22.40 -6.79
CA ASP A 197 -10.82 23.34 -6.75
C ASP A 197 -9.64 22.83 -5.91
N VAL A 198 -9.91 21.96 -4.94
CA VAL A 198 -8.94 21.33 -4.04
C VAL A 198 -8.31 20.09 -4.66
N TYR A 199 -9.07 19.31 -5.44
CA TYR A 199 -8.62 18.02 -6.01
C TYR A 199 -8.41 18.03 -7.55
N GLY A 200 -8.67 19.15 -8.21
CA GLY A 200 -8.46 19.37 -9.63
C GLY A 200 -9.63 18.92 -10.52
N SER A 201 -9.36 18.92 -11.83
CA SER A 201 -10.35 18.60 -12.85
C SER A 201 -10.99 17.23 -12.63
N GLY A 202 -12.31 17.16 -12.78
CA GLY A 202 -13.03 15.90 -12.84
C GLY A 202 -12.96 15.24 -14.21
N GLY A 203 -13.83 14.25 -14.38
CA GLY A 203 -14.04 13.50 -15.61
C GLY A 203 -13.77 12.01 -15.45
N GLU A 204 -13.68 11.38 -16.60
CA GLU A 204 -13.45 9.95 -16.78
C GLU A 204 -11.98 9.58 -16.53
N HIS A 205 -11.70 8.91 -15.40
CA HIS A 205 -10.36 8.49 -14.99
C HIS A 205 -10.20 6.96 -15.08
N MET A 206 -9.50 6.32 -14.15
CA MET A 206 -9.10 4.90 -14.21
C MET A 206 -10.26 3.98 -14.59
N LYS A 207 -10.08 3.14 -15.62
CA LYS A 207 -10.99 2.01 -15.90
C LYS A 207 -10.55 0.81 -15.09
N PHE A 208 -11.52 -0.01 -14.70
CA PHE A 208 -11.25 -1.22 -13.95
C PHE A 208 -12.22 -2.33 -14.33
N ALA A 209 -11.78 -3.56 -14.10
CA ALA A 209 -12.62 -4.74 -14.14
C ALA A 209 -12.28 -5.63 -12.95
N ALA A 210 -13.30 -6.35 -12.47
CA ALA A 210 -13.13 -7.42 -11.52
C ALA A 210 -13.98 -8.60 -11.96
N LYS A 211 -13.48 -9.81 -11.76
CA LYS A 211 -14.15 -11.01 -12.21
C LYS A 211 -13.97 -12.10 -11.17
N LEU A 212 -15.05 -12.81 -10.88
CA LEU A 212 -15.00 -14.07 -10.16
C LEU A 212 -15.63 -15.19 -10.94
N SER A 213 -15.08 -16.38 -10.76
CA SER A 213 -15.58 -17.65 -11.29
C SER A 213 -15.97 -18.55 -10.12
N VAL A 214 -17.16 -19.13 -10.20
CA VAL A 214 -17.67 -20.10 -9.24
C VAL A 214 -17.41 -21.50 -9.77
N VAL A 215 -16.77 -22.34 -8.95
CA VAL A 215 -16.61 -23.76 -9.22
C VAL A 215 -17.24 -24.54 -8.07
N ASN A 216 -18.12 -25.48 -8.38
CA ASN A 216 -18.85 -26.27 -7.40
C ASN A 216 -18.77 -27.77 -7.71
N LYS A 217 -18.75 -28.58 -6.66
CA LYS A 217 -18.93 -30.03 -6.74
C LYS A 217 -20.32 -30.38 -6.23
N GLY A 218 -21.09 -31.07 -7.06
CA GLY A 218 -22.50 -31.32 -6.79
C GLY A 218 -23.32 -30.02 -6.76
N GLY A 219 -24.63 -30.17 -6.54
CA GLY A 219 -25.55 -29.04 -6.52
C GLY A 219 -25.84 -28.43 -7.89
N GLU A 220 -26.61 -27.33 -7.86
CA GLU A 220 -27.05 -26.59 -9.04
C GLU A 220 -26.67 -25.11 -8.90
N LEU A 221 -26.06 -24.54 -9.94
CA LEU A 221 -25.73 -23.12 -10.03
C LEU A 221 -26.76 -22.41 -10.91
N ILE A 222 -27.51 -21.50 -10.31
CA ILE A 222 -28.53 -20.68 -10.98
C ILE A 222 -27.95 -19.29 -11.24
N ILE A 223 -28.07 -18.85 -12.48
CA ILE A 223 -27.54 -17.57 -12.96
C ILE A 223 -28.68 -16.55 -12.97
N ASN A 224 -28.54 -15.48 -12.19
CA ASN A 224 -29.47 -14.34 -12.20
C ASN A 224 -28.85 -13.17 -12.95
N THR A 225 -29.48 -11.99 -12.96
CA THR A 225 -28.94 -10.82 -13.68
C THR A 225 -27.56 -10.37 -13.16
N SER A 226 -27.38 -10.33 -11.84
CA SER A 226 -26.17 -9.78 -11.19
C SER A 226 -25.69 -10.60 -9.99
N THR A 227 -26.24 -11.81 -9.81
CA THR A 227 -25.88 -12.73 -8.73
C THR A 227 -25.82 -14.17 -9.25
N LEU A 228 -25.07 -15.01 -8.54
CA LEU A 228 -25.05 -16.45 -8.74
C LEU A 228 -25.63 -17.12 -7.50
N GLN A 229 -26.59 -18.02 -7.68
CA GLN A 229 -27.20 -18.78 -6.58
C GLN A 229 -26.80 -20.25 -6.68
N LEU A 230 -26.05 -20.74 -5.71
CA LEU A 230 -25.67 -22.15 -5.59
C LEU A 230 -26.64 -22.86 -4.65
N LYS A 231 -27.14 -24.03 -5.04
CA LYS A 231 -28.03 -24.87 -4.23
C LYS A 231 -27.46 -26.27 -4.05
N ASN A 232 -27.46 -26.74 -2.81
CA ASN A 232 -27.18 -28.13 -2.42
C ASN A 232 -25.85 -28.67 -2.98
N ALA A 233 -24.77 -27.89 -2.91
CA ALA A 233 -23.43 -28.33 -3.28
C ALA A 233 -22.71 -29.02 -2.12
N ASP A 234 -21.73 -29.85 -2.45
CA ASP A 234 -20.82 -30.51 -1.51
C ASP A 234 -19.63 -29.59 -1.17
N GLU A 235 -19.17 -28.85 -2.17
CA GLU A 235 -17.94 -28.04 -2.14
C GLU A 235 -18.12 -26.86 -3.10
N LEU A 236 -17.58 -25.70 -2.71
CA LEU A 236 -17.59 -24.47 -3.50
C LEU A 236 -16.21 -23.80 -3.38
N TYR A 237 -15.57 -23.46 -4.49
CA TYR A 237 -14.52 -22.46 -4.48
C TYR A 237 -14.73 -21.37 -5.53
N ILE A 238 -14.37 -20.15 -5.14
CA ILE A 238 -14.47 -18.93 -5.93
C ILE A 238 -13.06 -18.47 -6.25
N LEU A 239 -12.76 -18.26 -7.53
CA LEU A 239 -11.53 -17.66 -8.01
C LEU A 239 -11.82 -16.21 -8.35
N PHE A 240 -11.08 -15.26 -7.79
CA PHE A 240 -11.28 -13.82 -8.00
C PHE A 240 -10.02 -13.13 -8.50
N THR A 241 -10.18 -12.22 -9.45
CA THR A 241 -9.11 -11.28 -9.83
C THR A 241 -9.72 -9.94 -10.25
N ALA A 242 -8.86 -8.94 -10.33
CA ALA A 242 -9.19 -7.61 -10.82
C ALA A 242 -8.02 -7.03 -11.60
N ALA A 243 -8.26 -5.96 -12.36
CA ALA A 243 -7.23 -5.18 -13.03
C ALA A 243 -7.74 -3.75 -13.29
N THR A 244 -6.81 -2.86 -13.60
CA THR A 244 -7.09 -1.51 -14.09
C THR A 244 -6.43 -1.28 -15.45
N ASP A 245 -6.67 -0.12 -16.05
CA ASP A 245 -5.95 0.34 -17.22
C ASP A 245 -4.73 1.20 -16.86
N TYR A 246 -4.21 1.08 -15.62
CA TYR A 246 -3.00 1.78 -15.19
C TYR A 246 -1.78 1.32 -15.99
N ASN A 247 -0.99 2.30 -16.45
CA ASN A 247 0.27 2.08 -17.12
C ASN A 247 1.39 2.73 -16.29
N PHE A 248 2.21 1.86 -15.68
CA PHE A 248 3.34 2.22 -14.83
C PHE A 248 4.35 3.14 -15.53
N GLU A 249 4.64 2.90 -16.81
CA GLU A 249 5.58 3.70 -17.59
C GLU A 249 5.07 5.13 -17.85
N LYS A 250 3.75 5.27 -18.01
CA LYS A 250 3.11 6.57 -18.18
C LYS A 250 2.88 7.29 -16.85
N LEU A 251 2.94 6.56 -15.73
CA LEU A 251 2.40 6.99 -14.44
C LEU A 251 0.97 7.53 -14.62
N ASN A 252 0.17 6.85 -15.43
CA ASN A 252 -1.20 7.26 -15.76
C ASN A 252 -1.97 6.08 -16.37
N PHE A 253 -3.29 6.21 -16.52
CA PHE A 253 -4.05 5.22 -17.28
C PHE A 253 -3.69 5.24 -18.78
N ASP A 254 -3.86 4.10 -19.44
CA ASP A 254 -3.66 3.86 -20.85
C ASP A 254 -4.85 3.09 -21.43
N ARG A 255 -5.68 3.78 -22.23
CA ARG A 255 -6.92 3.21 -22.77
C ARG A 255 -6.70 2.05 -23.74
N SER A 256 -5.47 1.77 -24.16
CA SER A 256 -5.13 0.56 -24.92
C SER A 256 -5.06 -0.70 -24.07
N ILE A 257 -4.96 -0.55 -22.74
CA ILE A 257 -5.02 -1.65 -21.78
C ILE A 257 -6.51 -1.96 -21.53
N ASP A 258 -6.90 -3.20 -21.76
CA ASP A 258 -8.24 -3.70 -21.44
C ASP A 258 -8.21 -4.49 -20.11
N PRO A 259 -8.74 -3.93 -19.01
CA PRO A 259 -8.74 -4.59 -17.71
C PRO A 259 -9.50 -5.93 -17.71
N LEU A 260 -10.57 -6.04 -18.51
CA LEU A 260 -11.37 -7.26 -18.56
C LEU A 260 -10.60 -8.40 -19.25
N SER A 261 -9.87 -8.08 -20.31
CA SER A 261 -8.98 -9.04 -20.98
C SER A 261 -7.89 -9.56 -20.04
N ILE A 262 -7.30 -8.69 -19.21
CA ILE A 262 -6.34 -9.10 -18.17
C ILE A 262 -7.00 -10.08 -17.19
N CYS A 263 -8.19 -9.74 -16.68
CA CYS A 263 -8.93 -10.61 -15.76
C CYS A 263 -9.22 -11.99 -16.38
N ASN A 264 -9.63 -12.03 -17.66
CA ASN A 264 -9.90 -13.27 -18.38
C ASN A 264 -8.64 -14.16 -18.48
N ASN A 265 -7.50 -13.57 -18.82
CA ASN A 265 -6.24 -14.32 -18.97
C ASN A 265 -5.74 -14.90 -17.64
N ILE A 266 -5.91 -14.16 -16.54
CA ILE A 266 -5.53 -14.65 -15.20
C ILE A 266 -6.45 -15.79 -14.79
N LEU A 267 -7.77 -15.61 -14.89
CA LEU A 267 -8.73 -16.63 -14.45
C LEU A 267 -8.67 -17.91 -15.30
N HIS A 268 -8.47 -17.81 -16.61
CA HIS A 268 -8.33 -18.98 -17.47
C HIS A 268 -7.19 -19.90 -16.99
N LYS A 269 -6.03 -19.34 -16.65
CA LYS A 269 -4.89 -20.10 -16.13
C LYS A 269 -5.16 -20.71 -14.75
N ALA A 270 -5.93 -20.02 -13.92
CA ALA A 270 -6.28 -20.52 -12.59
C ALA A 270 -7.33 -21.64 -12.66
N GLU A 271 -8.29 -21.56 -13.58
CA GLU A 271 -9.35 -22.55 -13.81
C GLU A 271 -8.81 -23.91 -14.29
N GLU A 272 -7.61 -23.93 -14.90
CA GLU A 272 -6.90 -25.16 -15.28
C GLU A 272 -6.35 -25.96 -14.08
N LYS A 273 -6.37 -25.37 -12.88
CA LYS A 273 -5.84 -25.99 -11.66
C LYS A 273 -6.96 -26.39 -10.70
N SER A 274 -6.77 -27.53 -10.05
CA SER A 274 -7.57 -27.90 -8.88
C SER A 274 -7.27 -26.98 -7.69
N TYR A 275 -8.24 -26.87 -6.78
CA TYR A 275 -8.04 -26.15 -5.51
C TYR A 275 -6.80 -26.63 -4.75
N ALA A 276 -6.60 -27.96 -4.66
CA ALA A 276 -5.45 -28.55 -3.97
C ALA A 276 -4.11 -28.08 -4.55
N GLN A 277 -3.99 -28.04 -5.88
CA GLN A 277 -2.78 -27.56 -6.56
C GLN A 277 -2.54 -26.07 -6.27
N ILE A 278 -3.58 -25.25 -6.30
CA ILE A 278 -3.45 -23.81 -6.04
C ILE A 278 -3.04 -23.55 -4.58
N ARG A 279 -3.68 -24.27 -3.64
CA ARG A 279 -3.35 -24.16 -2.21
C ARG A 279 -1.90 -24.59 -1.95
N GLU A 280 -1.45 -25.68 -2.59
CA GLU A 280 -0.07 -26.15 -2.47
C GLU A 280 0.93 -25.13 -3.04
N SER A 281 0.69 -24.60 -4.24
CA SER A 281 1.57 -23.60 -4.85
C SER A 281 1.63 -22.30 -4.03
N HIS A 282 0.50 -21.85 -3.50
CA HIS A 282 0.45 -20.70 -2.59
C HIS A 282 1.27 -20.94 -1.32
N ILE A 283 1.03 -22.05 -0.59
CA ILE A 283 1.75 -22.34 0.64
C ILE A 283 3.25 -22.47 0.37
N LYS A 284 3.64 -23.13 -0.73
CA LYS A 284 5.04 -23.26 -1.12
C LYS A 284 5.70 -21.90 -1.35
N ASP A 285 5.06 -21.00 -2.10
CA ASP A 285 5.55 -19.65 -2.32
C ASP A 285 5.64 -18.85 -1.01
N HIS A 286 4.53 -18.76 -0.28
CA HIS A 286 4.42 -17.97 0.94
C HIS A 286 5.43 -18.42 2.00
N SER A 287 5.48 -19.73 2.27
CA SER A 287 6.36 -20.29 3.30
C SER A 287 7.84 -20.20 2.94
N SER A 288 8.20 -20.15 1.64
CA SER A 288 9.59 -19.97 1.20
C SER A 288 10.20 -18.62 1.60
N ILE A 289 9.34 -17.61 1.84
CA ILE A 289 9.73 -16.28 2.31
C ILE A 289 9.44 -16.15 3.81
N PHE A 290 8.22 -16.49 4.23
CA PHE A 290 7.80 -16.29 5.62
C PHE A 290 8.68 -17.10 6.60
N ASN A 291 9.05 -18.35 6.28
CA ASN A 291 9.82 -19.19 7.20
C ASN A 291 11.31 -18.85 7.27
N ARG A 292 11.81 -17.84 6.52
CA ARG A 292 13.22 -17.40 6.58
C ARG A 292 13.60 -16.83 7.95
N VAL A 293 12.63 -16.32 8.72
CA VAL A 293 12.85 -15.78 10.06
C VAL A 293 11.87 -16.44 11.04
N GLN A 294 12.41 -16.96 12.13
CA GLN A 294 11.65 -17.46 13.27
C GLN A 294 12.08 -16.71 14.53
N ILE A 295 11.10 -16.38 15.37
CA ILE A 295 11.32 -15.73 16.66
C ILE A 295 10.49 -16.44 17.74
N ASP A 296 11.16 -16.87 18.79
CA ASP A 296 10.56 -17.50 19.97
C ASP A 296 11.00 -16.69 21.19
N LEU A 297 10.04 -16.06 21.86
CA LEU A 297 10.25 -15.29 23.08
C LEU A 297 9.62 -15.99 24.31
N GLY A 298 9.18 -17.25 24.15
CA GLY A 298 8.39 -17.98 25.14
C GLY A 298 6.93 -17.54 25.23
N GLY A 299 6.18 -18.13 26.15
CA GLY A 299 4.76 -17.77 26.40
C GLY A 299 3.75 -18.45 25.47
N GLU A 300 4.15 -19.48 24.73
CA GLU A 300 3.33 -20.08 23.66
C GLU A 300 2.06 -20.74 24.17
N GLN A 301 2.00 -21.10 25.46
CA GLN A 301 0.79 -21.57 26.12
C GLN A 301 -0.36 -20.55 26.07
N LEU A 302 -0.07 -19.26 25.92
CA LEU A 302 -1.08 -18.21 25.78
C LEU A 302 -1.68 -18.17 24.37
N SER A 303 -1.08 -18.85 23.39
CA SER A 303 -1.60 -18.91 22.01
C SER A 303 -2.93 -19.66 21.91
N SER A 304 -3.31 -20.43 22.94
CA SER A 304 -4.65 -21.03 23.06
C SER A 304 -5.73 -20.06 23.56
N ILE A 305 -5.42 -18.76 23.69
CA ILE A 305 -6.36 -17.69 24.04
C ILE A 305 -6.57 -16.80 22.79
N PRO A 306 -7.81 -16.36 22.49
CA PRO A 306 -8.08 -15.45 21.38
C PRO A 306 -7.23 -14.17 21.40
N THR A 307 -6.83 -13.69 20.23
CA THR A 307 -5.86 -12.59 20.10
C THR A 307 -6.35 -11.28 20.69
N ASP A 308 -7.64 -10.97 20.58
CA ASP A 308 -8.28 -9.82 21.21
C ASP A 308 -8.23 -9.90 22.74
N VAL A 309 -8.50 -11.07 23.31
CA VAL A 309 -8.43 -11.31 24.76
C VAL A 309 -6.99 -11.22 25.27
N ARG A 310 -6.01 -11.73 24.51
CA ARG A 310 -4.58 -11.57 24.79
C ARG A 310 -4.18 -10.10 24.81
N LEU A 311 -4.58 -9.35 23.79
CA LEU A 311 -4.29 -7.92 23.67
C LEU A 311 -4.87 -7.12 24.85
N ASP A 312 -6.12 -7.40 25.23
CA ASP A 312 -6.74 -6.73 26.38
C ASP A 312 -6.07 -7.13 27.71
N SER A 313 -5.59 -8.36 27.85
CA SER A 313 -4.81 -8.78 29.01
C SER A 313 -3.47 -8.03 29.11
N VAL A 314 -2.80 -7.80 27.98
CA VAL A 314 -1.55 -7.01 27.92
C VAL A 314 -1.81 -5.54 28.26
N LYS A 315 -2.89 -4.94 27.73
CA LYS A 315 -3.29 -3.57 28.11
C LYS A 315 -3.54 -3.43 29.62
N ASN A 316 -3.96 -4.51 30.27
CA ASN A 316 -4.19 -4.58 31.71
C ASN A 316 -2.96 -5.03 32.52
N GLY A 317 -1.78 -5.09 31.90
CA GLY A 317 -0.50 -5.32 32.58
C GLY A 317 -0.01 -6.77 32.60
N THR A 318 -0.65 -7.69 31.87
CA THR A 318 -0.13 -9.05 31.69
C THR A 318 1.05 -9.05 30.71
N GLU A 319 2.08 -9.85 30.98
CA GLU A 319 3.16 -10.09 30.02
C GLU A 319 2.78 -11.21 29.04
N ASP A 320 2.89 -10.94 27.75
CA ASP A 320 2.68 -11.94 26.69
C ASP A 320 3.78 -11.83 25.61
N PRO A 321 4.97 -12.42 25.85
CA PRO A 321 6.07 -12.39 24.88
C PRO A 321 5.71 -13.04 23.53
N ALA A 322 4.84 -14.05 23.54
CA ALA A 322 4.36 -14.68 22.32
C ALA A 322 3.49 -13.73 21.47
N LEU A 323 2.79 -12.77 22.07
CA LEU A 323 2.02 -11.76 21.32
C LEU A 323 2.96 -10.74 20.67
N ILE A 324 4.08 -10.42 21.31
CA ILE A 324 5.14 -9.59 20.71
C ILE A 324 5.79 -10.30 19.53
N ALA A 325 6.11 -11.60 19.68
CA ALA A 325 6.60 -12.42 18.58
C ALA A 325 5.59 -12.50 17.41
N LEU A 326 4.29 -12.61 17.72
CA LEU A 326 3.22 -12.57 16.73
C LEU A 326 3.16 -11.21 16.01
N LEU A 327 3.24 -10.09 16.72
CA LEU A 327 3.24 -8.74 16.13
C LEU A 327 4.45 -8.53 15.19
N PHE A 328 5.64 -9.00 15.58
CA PHE A 328 6.82 -8.98 14.72
C PHE A 328 6.58 -9.75 13.41
N GLN A 329 6.07 -10.97 13.51
CA GLN A 329 5.77 -11.79 12.32
C GLN A 329 4.62 -11.19 11.49
N TYR A 330 3.68 -10.51 12.12
CA TYR A 330 2.60 -9.83 11.43
C TYR A 330 3.11 -8.68 10.56
N GLY A 331 4.10 -7.90 11.03
CA GLY A 331 4.77 -6.90 10.21
C GLY A 331 5.44 -7.48 8.96
N ARG A 332 6.07 -8.65 9.08
CA ARG A 332 6.64 -9.38 7.93
C ARG A 332 5.55 -9.86 6.96
N TYR A 333 4.49 -10.46 7.51
CA TYR A 333 3.33 -10.92 6.75
C TYR A 333 2.68 -9.79 5.93
N LEU A 334 2.44 -8.62 6.56
CA LEU A 334 1.78 -7.49 5.92
C LEU A 334 2.61 -6.92 4.77
N LEU A 335 3.93 -6.78 4.93
CA LEU A 335 4.78 -6.31 3.84
C LEU A 335 4.81 -7.29 2.67
N MET A 336 4.92 -8.59 2.94
CA MET A 336 4.78 -9.63 1.90
C MET A 336 3.42 -9.56 1.21
N GLY A 337 2.34 -9.29 1.95
CA GLY A 337 0.99 -9.20 1.41
C GLY A 337 0.72 -7.94 0.58
N SER A 338 1.55 -6.90 0.70
CA SER A 338 1.30 -5.57 0.11
C SER A 338 2.41 -5.03 -0.78
N SER A 339 3.57 -5.69 -0.87
CA SER A 339 4.65 -5.28 -1.77
C SER A 339 5.50 -6.46 -2.21
N ARG A 340 5.11 -7.09 -3.32
CA ARG A 340 5.87 -8.13 -4.03
C ARG A 340 5.20 -8.43 -5.37
N THR A 341 5.93 -9.04 -6.29
CA THR A 341 5.34 -9.63 -7.51
C THR A 341 4.20 -10.61 -7.14
N PRO A 342 3.03 -10.55 -7.79
CA PRO A 342 2.72 -9.84 -9.05
C PRO A 342 2.42 -8.34 -8.92
N GLY A 343 2.43 -7.78 -7.72
CA GLY A 343 2.32 -6.33 -7.51
C GLY A 343 3.49 -5.56 -8.10
N ILE A 344 3.20 -4.32 -8.51
CA ILE A 344 4.17 -3.41 -9.13
C ILE A 344 4.29 -2.07 -8.39
N LEU A 345 3.43 -1.82 -7.40
CA LEU A 345 3.46 -0.64 -6.56
C LEU A 345 3.93 -1.00 -5.14
N PRO A 346 4.53 -0.05 -4.40
CA PRO A 346 4.84 -0.26 -3.00
C PRO A 346 3.58 -0.22 -2.13
N ALA A 347 3.70 -0.79 -0.92
CA ALA A 347 2.76 -0.61 0.18
C ALA A 347 2.51 0.88 0.49
N ASN A 348 1.26 1.33 0.36
CA ASN A 348 0.83 2.69 0.70
C ASN A 348 0.59 2.84 2.22
N LEU A 349 -0.02 3.94 2.67
CA LEU A 349 -0.34 4.16 4.10
C LEU A 349 -1.15 3.04 4.78
N GLN A 350 -1.90 2.25 4.01
CA GLN A 350 -2.69 1.12 4.50
C GLN A 350 -2.23 -0.21 3.85
N GLY A 351 -1.01 -0.27 3.33
CA GLY A 351 -0.50 -1.41 2.56
C GLY A 351 -1.18 -1.47 1.19
N ILE A 352 -2.24 -2.27 1.12
CA ILE A 352 -3.16 -2.35 -0.04
C ILE A 352 -4.62 -2.53 0.41
N TRP A 353 -4.93 -2.39 1.71
CA TRP A 353 -6.26 -2.67 2.26
C TRP A 353 -6.98 -1.36 2.60
N ASN A 354 -8.08 -1.07 1.91
CA ASN A 354 -8.83 0.17 2.07
C ASN A 354 -10.31 -0.04 1.69
N GLU A 355 -11.26 0.21 2.62
CA GLU A 355 -12.70 0.17 2.30
C GLU A 355 -13.30 1.50 1.81
N ASP A 356 -12.54 2.60 1.85
CA ASP A 356 -13.04 3.93 1.56
C ASP A 356 -12.82 4.35 0.09
N PHE A 357 -13.67 5.26 -0.39
CA PHE A 357 -13.42 6.03 -1.62
C PHE A 357 -12.58 7.28 -1.39
N GLN A 358 -12.60 7.79 -0.15
CA GLN A 358 -11.83 8.93 0.34
C GLN A 358 -11.17 8.51 1.64
N ALA A 359 -10.06 7.79 1.53
CA ALA A 359 -9.36 7.24 2.68
C ALA A 359 -8.68 8.34 3.50
N ALA A 360 -8.39 8.05 4.77
CA ALA A 360 -7.59 8.92 5.61
C ALA A 360 -6.24 9.21 4.94
N TRP A 361 -5.91 10.49 4.80
CA TRP A 361 -4.75 10.98 4.03
C TRP A 361 -4.63 10.31 2.65
N ASN A 362 -5.76 10.11 1.97
CA ASN A 362 -5.85 9.52 0.64
C ASN A 362 -5.32 8.08 0.50
N SER A 363 -4.95 7.44 1.62
CA SER A 363 -4.15 6.21 1.66
C SER A 363 -2.97 6.28 0.68
N ASP A 364 -2.29 7.42 0.68
CA ASP A 364 -1.29 7.79 -0.31
C ASP A 364 0.11 7.23 0.01
N TYR A 365 1.12 7.78 -0.67
CA TYR A 365 2.51 7.62 -0.30
C TYR A 365 3.00 8.86 0.46
N HIS A 366 2.92 8.84 1.79
CA HIS A 366 3.57 9.85 2.64
C HIS A 366 5.08 9.57 2.78
N THR A 367 5.91 10.46 2.28
CA THR A 367 7.37 10.32 2.15
C THR A 367 8.16 11.18 3.12
N ASN A 368 7.52 11.74 4.15
CA ASN A 368 8.20 12.45 5.25
C ASN A 368 8.37 11.59 6.51
N ILE A 369 8.01 10.29 6.46
CA ILE A 369 8.34 9.23 7.44
C ILE A 369 7.68 7.89 7.05
N ASN A 370 6.42 7.91 6.60
CA ASN A 370 5.55 6.73 6.55
C ASN A 370 6.02 5.68 5.54
N LEU A 371 6.26 6.08 4.29
CA LEU A 371 6.69 5.17 3.25
C LEU A 371 8.08 4.63 3.57
N GLN A 372 8.99 5.42 4.12
CA GLN A 372 10.27 4.90 4.60
C GLN A 372 10.07 3.85 5.69
N MET A 373 9.18 4.11 6.65
CA MET A 373 8.86 3.21 7.76
C MET A 373 8.31 1.86 7.26
N ASN A 374 7.46 1.87 6.24
CA ASN A 374 6.94 0.65 5.62
C ASN A 374 8.04 -0.34 5.21
N TYR A 375 9.25 0.15 4.88
CA TYR A 375 10.38 -0.66 4.40
C TYR A 375 11.57 -0.72 5.36
N TRP A 376 11.45 -0.25 6.61
CA TRP A 376 12.54 -0.36 7.58
C TRP A 376 12.90 -1.81 7.88
N HIS A 377 11.89 -2.69 7.93
CA HIS A 377 12.08 -4.10 8.23
C HIS A 377 12.33 -4.98 7.00
N ALA A 378 12.23 -4.45 5.76
CA ALA A 378 12.33 -5.25 4.54
C ALA A 378 13.61 -6.10 4.50
N GLU A 379 14.78 -5.45 4.58
CA GLU A 379 16.05 -6.17 4.48
C GLU A 379 16.41 -6.93 5.77
N ILE A 380 16.30 -6.27 6.93
CA ILE A 380 16.72 -6.86 8.22
C ILE A 380 15.84 -8.05 8.63
N CYS A 381 14.58 -8.10 8.17
CA CYS A 381 13.68 -9.24 8.39
C CYS A 381 13.62 -10.21 7.20
N ASN A 382 14.62 -10.17 6.31
CA ASN A 382 14.85 -11.11 5.21
C ASN A 382 13.66 -11.20 4.22
N LEU A 383 13.20 -10.04 3.76
CA LEU A 383 12.12 -9.82 2.79
C LEU A 383 12.62 -8.97 1.61
N SER A 384 13.86 -9.17 1.16
CA SER A 384 14.55 -8.29 0.20
C SER A 384 13.76 -8.08 -1.11
N GLU A 385 13.01 -9.10 -1.55
CA GLU A 385 12.17 -9.04 -2.75
C GLU A 385 11.01 -8.04 -2.64
N THR A 386 10.65 -7.64 -1.42
CA THR A 386 9.61 -6.63 -1.19
C THR A 386 10.10 -5.22 -1.48
N THR A 387 11.40 -4.98 -1.54
CA THR A 387 11.97 -3.66 -1.84
C THR A 387 11.83 -3.31 -3.33
N GLU A 388 11.71 -4.28 -4.23
CA GLU A 388 11.72 -4.04 -5.68
C GLU A 388 10.59 -3.10 -6.18
N PRO A 389 9.31 -3.25 -5.77
CA PRO A 389 8.26 -2.29 -6.13
C PRO A 389 8.56 -0.85 -5.67
N LEU A 390 9.20 -0.68 -4.50
CA LEU A 390 9.61 0.64 -4.02
C LEU A 390 10.68 1.25 -4.92
N VAL A 391 11.74 0.50 -5.24
CA VAL A 391 12.84 0.99 -6.10
C VAL A 391 12.28 1.38 -7.47
N ASN A 392 11.40 0.56 -8.03
CA ASN A 392 10.77 0.80 -9.33
C ASN A 392 10.00 2.11 -9.35
N ILE A 393 9.10 2.36 -8.38
CA ILE A 393 8.28 3.57 -8.42
C ILE A 393 9.11 4.82 -8.11
N VAL A 394 10.10 4.75 -7.20
CA VAL A 394 10.99 5.88 -6.91
C VAL A 394 11.75 6.30 -8.17
N ASP A 395 12.24 5.34 -8.96
CA ASP A 395 12.87 5.64 -10.24
C ASP A 395 11.90 6.33 -11.22
N LYS A 396 10.64 5.88 -11.28
CA LYS A 396 9.62 6.54 -12.13
C LYS A 396 9.31 7.96 -11.65
N TRP A 397 9.27 8.20 -10.35
CA TRP A 397 9.02 9.53 -9.78
C TRP A 397 10.14 10.54 -10.07
N ARG A 398 11.35 10.10 -10.41
CA ARG A 398 12.41 11.02 -10.87
C ARG A 398 11.96 11.87 -12.05
N LYS A 399 11.21 11.31 -13.00
CA LYS A 399 10.77 12.04 -14.19
C LYS A 399 9.90 13.25 -13.86
N PRO A 400 8.76 13.13 -13.13
CA PRO A 400 8.04 14.32 -12.65
C PRO A 400 8.86 15.14 -11.65
N GLY A 401 9.70 14.52 -10.81
CA GLY A 401 10.55 15.22 -9.85
C GLY A 401 11.57 16.17 -10.47
N ARG A 402 12.12 15.83 -11.66
CA ARG A 402 12.97 16.73 -12.47
C ARG A 402 12.21 17.96 -12.94
N ILE A 403 10.95 17.78 -13.32
CA ILE A 403 10.09 18.87 -13.77
C ILE A 403 9.81 19.79 -12.58
N THR A 404 9.50 19.25 -11.41
CA THR A 404 9.37 20.02 -10.16
C THR A 404 10.65 20.75 -9.78
N ALA A 405 11.81 20.08 -9.77
CA ALA A 405 13.11 20.70 -9.47
C ALA A 405 13.39 21.91 -10.36
N LYS A 406 13.21 21.74 -11.67
CA LYS A 406 13.43 22.80 -12.66
C LYS A 406 12.42 23.93 -12.54
N ASP A 407 11.13 23.62 -12.60
CA ASP A 407 10.08 24.64 -12.75
C ASP A 407 9.83 25.42 -11.45
N MET A 408 10.02 24.78 -10.29
CA MET A 408 9.73 25.41 -8.99
C MET A 408 10.96 25.99 -8.31
N TYR A 409 12.14 25.41 -8.53
CA TYR A 409 13.36 25.79 -7.82
C TYR A 409 14.49 26.25 -8.73
N GLY A 410 14.39 26.04 -10.04
CA GLY A 410 15.48 26.35 -10.97
C GLY A 410 16.69 25.43 -10.79
N CYS A 411 16.48 24.26 -10.16
CA CYS A 411 17.51 23.31 -9.82
C CYS A 411 17.58 22.17 -10.84
N SER A 412 18.78 21.63 -11.00
CA SER A 412 19.02 20.34 -11.65
C SER A 412 18.54 19.19 -10.76
N GLY A 413 18.72 17.96 -11.23
CA GLY A 413 18.35 16.77 -10.50
C GLY A 413 16.85 16.56 -10.34
N TRP A 414 16.44 15.89 -9.27
CA TRP A 414 15.03 15.63 -8.96
C TRP A 414 14.69 15.86 -7.48
N THR A 415 13.46 16.27 -7.22
CA THR A 415 12.94 16.39 -5.85
C THR A 415 11.49 15.94 -5.75
N MET A 416 11.07 15.64 -4.52
CA MET A 416 9.68 15.48 -4.13
C MET A 416 9.48 15.92 -2.69
N HIS A 417 8.22 16.11 -2.31
CA HIS A 417 7.78 16.58 -1.00
C HIS A 417 7.05 15.47 -0.24
N HIS A 418 6.51 15.80 0.94
CA HIS A 418 5.99 14.83 1.93
C HIS A 418 4.94 13.81 1.47
N ALA A 419 4.31 13.99 0.32
CA ALA A 419 3.22 13.11 -0.12
C ALA A 419 3.19 13.03 -1.66
N THR A 420 2.95 11.83 -2.17
CA THR A 420 2.78 11.54 -3.60
C THR A 420 1.76 10.43 -3.81
N ASP A 421 1.42 10.17 -5.06
CA ASP A 421 0.47 9.14 -5.50
C ASP A 421 1.07 8.30 -6.65
N ILE A 422 0.29 7.34 -7.16
CA ILE A 422 0.70 6.50 -8.29
C ILE A 422 0.89 7.29 -9.61
N PHE A 423 0.44 8.55 -9.65
CA PHE A 423 0.58 9.44 -10.81
C PHE A 423 1.82 10.33 -10.73
N GLY A 424 2.55 10.28 -9.61
CA GLY A 424 3.82 10.96 -9.40
C GLY A 424 3.67 12.46 -9.20
N LYS A 425 2.70 12.90 -8.39
CA LYS A 425 2.66 14.29 -7.93
C LYS A 425 3.82 14.56 -6.96
N THR A 426 4.75 15.42 -7.34
CA THR A 426 6.01 15.66 -6.62
C THR A 426 6.07 17.01 -5.89
N VAL A 427 5.02 17.84 -5.97
CA VAL A 427 4.94 19.19 -5.40
C VAL A 427 4.40 19.20 -3.96
N PRO A 428 4.60 20.28 -3.17
CA PRO A 428 3.96 20.43 -1.85
C PRO A 428 2.44 20.25 -1.94
N ASN A 429 1.91 19.35 -1.11
CA ASN A 429 0.50 18.97 -1.07
C ASN A 429 -0.21 19.55 0.18
N ALA A 430 -1.50 19.82 0.06
CA ALA A 430 -2.41 20.34 1.09
C ALA A 430 -2.09 21.72 1.68
N ASP A 431 -0.97 21.89 2.38
CA ASP A 431 -0.60 23.12 3.09
C ASP A 431 0.91 23.16 3.31
N MET A 432 1.52 24.34 3.24
CA MET A 432 2.95 24.54 3.48
C MET A 432 3.44 24.12 4.87
N ARG A 433 2.53 24.05 5.84
CA ARG A 433 2.80 23.63 7.21
C ARG A 433 3.37 22.22 7.30
N TRP A 434 3.05 21.36 6.35
CA TRP A 434 3.51 19.97 6.23
C TRP A 434 4.16 19.71 4.87
N GLY A 435 3.73 20.45 3.85
CA GLY A 435 4.12 20.29 2.46
C GLY A 435 5.55 20.70 2.12
N MET A 436 6.16 21.62 2.87
CA MET A 436 7.46 22.18 2.51
C MET A 436 8.65 21.34 2.98
N SER A 437 8.77 20.13 2.44
CA SER A 437 9.78 19.12 2.79
C SER A 437 10.63 18.72 1.57
N PRO A 438 11.46 19.63 1.04
CA PRO A 438 12.15 19.48 -0.25
C PRO A 438 13.18 18.33 -0.28
N LEU A 439 13.52 17.76 0.88
CA LEU A 439 14.45 16.63 0.99
C LEU A 439 13.74 15.27 1.14
N SER A 440 12.41 15.21 0.95
CA SER A 440 11.71 13.92 0.99
C SER A 440 12.21 12.97 -0.11
N GLY A 441 12.52 13.50 -1.29
CA GLY A 441 13.15 12.72 -2.38
C GLY A 441 14.53 12.16 -1.99
N VAL A 442 15.34 12.95 -1.29
CA VAL A 442 16.64 12.51 -0.75
C VAL A 442 16.45 11.38 0.26
N TRP A 443 15.52 11.53 1.21
CA TRP A 443 15.26 10.50 2.21
C TRP A 443 14.72 9.20 1.58
N MET A 444 13.95 9.29 0.49
CA MET A 444 13.50 8.11 -0.26
C MET A 444 14.63 7.33 -0.93
N THR A 445 15.85 7.87 -1.02
CA THR A 445 17.03 7.11 -1.47
C THR A 445 17.59 6.16 -0.39
N PHE A 446 17.22 6.33 0.88
CA PHE A 446 17.83 5.56 1.99
C PHE A 446 17.45 4.08 1.96
N PRO A 447 16.18 3.69 1.71
CA PRO A 447 15.84 2.28 1.52
C PRO A 447 16.56 1.64 0.32
N LEU A 448 16.82 2.40 -0.76
CA LEU A 448 17.52 1.92 -1.95
C LEU A 448 19.00 1.64 -1.63
N TRP A 449 19.67 2.58 -0.97
CA TRP A 449 21.03 2.36 -0.48
C TRP A 449 21.10 1.19 0.52
N ARG A 450 20.12 1.10 1.43
CA ARG A 450 20.02 -0.02 2.38
C ARG A 450 19.92 -1.35 1.66
N HIS A 451 19.12 -1.46 0.61
CA HIS A 451 19.02 -2.69 -0.19
C HIS A 451 20.42 -3.14 -0.66
N TYR A 452 21.19 -2.25 -1.28
CA TYR A 452 22.58 -2.54 -1.65
C TYR A 452 23.43 -2.98 -0.45
N LYS A 453 23.35 -2.29 0.69
CA LYS A 453 24.16 -2.64 1.87
C LYS A 453 23.86 -4.04 2.43
N PHE A 454 22.66 -4.58 2.19
CA PHE A 454 22.29 -5.94 2.61
C PHE A 454 22.59 -6.99 1.54
N THR A 455 22.41 -6.67 0.25
CA THR A 455 22.59 -7.63 -0.85
C THR A 455 24.03 -7.66 -1.39
N LEU A 456 24.74 -6.54 -1.26
CA LEU A 456 26.03 -6.25 -1.90
C LEU A 456 26.00 -6.43 -3.43
N ASP A 457 24.81 -6.30 -4.03
CA ASP A 457 24.63 -6.39 -5.47
C ASP A 457 25.16 -5.12 -6.15
N LYS A 458 26.35 -5.24 -6.72
CA LYS A 458 27.02 -4.12 -7.42
C LYS A 458 26.28 -3.71 -8.70
N GLU A 459 25.64 -4.64 -9.40
CA GLU A 459 24.88 -4.34 -10.62
C GLU A 459 23.62 -3.54 -10.28
N TYR A 460 22.93 -3.91 -9.19
CA TYR A 460 21.84 -3.11 -8.63
C TYR A 460 22.32 -1.71 -8.23
N LEU A 461 23.45 -1.61 -7.53
CA LEU A 461 23.98 -0.31 -7.12
C LEU A 461 24.26 0.58 -8.34
N GLU A 462 24.96 0.04 -9.33
CA GLU A 462 25.37 0.76 -10.54
C GLU A 462 24.18 1.21 -11.41
N ASN A 463 23.23 0.30 -11.65
CA ASN A 463 22.18 0.53 -12.64
C ASN A 463 20.88 1.09 -12.04
N ARG A 464 20.66 0.94 -10.73
CA ARG A 464 19.39 1.28 -10.08
C ARG A 464 19.59 2.31 -8.98
N ALA A 465 20.28 1.98 -7.89
CA ALA A 465 20.32 2.85 -6.71
C ALA A 465 21.17 4.11 -6.91
N TYR A 466 22.40 3.98 -7.39
CA TYR A 466 23.34 5.10 -7.51
C TYR A 466 22.85 6.20 -8.48
N PRO A 467 22.29 5.89 -9.67
CA PRO A 467 21.75 6.92 -10.54
C PRO A 467 20.61 7.74 -9.90
N ILE A 468 19.79 7.12 -9.04
CA ILE A 468 18.71 7.80 -8.31
C ILE A 468 19.31 8.71 -7.22
N MET A 469 20.30 8.19 -6.48
CA MET A 469 21.01 8.90 -5.42
C MET A 469 21.78 10.12 -5.94
N LYS A 470 22.60 9.91 -6.98
CA LYS A 470 23.41 10.95 -7.62
C LYS A 470 22.55 12.13 -8.07
N GLU A 471 21.43 11.85 -8.72
CA GLU A 471 20.56 12.91 -9.22
C GLU A 471 19.81 13.64 -8.09
N ALA A 472 19.54 12.98 -6.95
CA ALA A 472 19.03 13.67 -5.77
C ALA A 472 20.11 14.63 -5.20
N MET A 473 21.38 14.24 -5.26
CA MET A 473 22.51 15.10 -4.87
C MET A 473 22.66 16.30 -5.80
N GLU A 474 22.43 16.16 -7.11
CA GLU A 474 22.41 17.29 -8.05
C GLU A 474 21.37 18.36 -7.66
N PHE A 475 20.16 17.92 -7.26
CA PHE A 475 19.16 18.85 -6.73
C PHE A 475 19.63 19.55 -5.46
N VAL A 476 20.18 18.79 -4.51
CA VAL A 476 20.70 19.34 -3.25
C VAL A 476 21.76 20.40 -3.50
N SER A 477 22.73 20.13 -4.37
CA SER A 477 23.82 21.06 -4.69
C SER A 477 23.30 22.39 -5.24
N ASP A 478 22.28 22.37 -6.08
CA ASP A 478 21.65 23.58 -6.64
C ASP A 478 20.68 24.26 -5.66
N PHE A 479 20.08 23.51 -4.73
CA PHE A 479 19.05 24.01 -3.82
C PHE A 479 19.62 24.70 -2.57
N LEU A 480 20.79 24.26 -2.10
CA LEU A 480 21.48 24.85 -0.96
C LEU A 480 21.91 26.30 -1.24
N ILE A 481 21.75 27.16 -0.24
CA ILE A 481 22.14 28.57 -0.32
C ILE A 481 22.97 28.98 0.89
N GLU A 482 23.81 30.00 0.74
CA GLU A 482 24.69 30.45 1.83
C GLU A 482 23.94 31.29 2.86
N LYS A 483 24.19 31.00 4.14
CA LYS A 483 23.80 31.83 5.29
C LYS A 483 24.90 31.76 6.35
N GLU A 484 25.52 32.91 6.66
CA GLU A 484 26.54 33.02 7.71
C GLU A 484 27.74 32.07 7.51
N GLY A 485 28.15 31.85 6.26
CA GLY A 485 29.26 30.96 5.90
C GLY A 485 28.90 29.47 5.84
N TYR A 486 27.63 29.11 6.06
CA TYR A 486 27.13 27.74 5.95
C TYR A 486 26.19 27.58 4.76
N LEU A 487 26.19 26.40 4.13
CA LEU A 487 25.15 26.01 3.19
C LEU A 487 23.90 25.52 3.94
N VAL A 488 22.74 26.07 3.61
CA VAL A 488 21.47 25.79 4.30
C VAL A 488 20.34 25.53 3.31
N THR A 489 19.39 24.67 3.69
CA THR A 489 18.11 24.54 2.98
C THR A 489 17.20 25.72 3.29
N ASN A 490 16.51 26.28 2.30
CA ASN A 490 15.53 27.35 2.49
C ASN A 490 14.61 27.48 1.25
N PRO A 491 13.28 27.42 1.37
CA PRO A 491 12.48 27.14 2.57
C PRO A 491 12.45 25.65 2.93
N SER A 492 12.26 25.35 4.21
CA SER A 492 11.99 24.00 4.72
C SER A 492 11.19 24.06 6.03
N MET A 493 10.96 22.92 6.66
CA MET A 493 10.23 22.75 7.92
C MET A 493 10.70 21.47 8.65
N SER A 494 10.38 21.35 9.94
CA SER A 494 10.56 20.09 10.68
C SER A 494 9.22 19.36 10.74
N PRO A 495 9.01 18.23 10.05
CA PRO A 495 7.71 17.56 9.98
C PRO A 495 7.20 17.10 11.36
N GLU A 496 5.97 17.37 11.78
CA GLU A 496 4.99 18.39 11.33
C GLU A 496 4.83 19.46 12.43
N ASN A 497 5.97 19.93 12.92
CA ASN A 497 6.05 20.73 14.12
C ASN A 497 6.01 22.24 13.83
N ALA A 498 5.68 23.01 14.86
CA ALA A 498 5.80 24.46 14.86
C ALA A 498 6.71 24.92 16.01
N TYR A 499 7.33 26.09 15.83
CA TYR A 499 8.23 26.68 16.82
C TYR A 499 7.82 28.12 17.16
N LEU A 500 8.27 28.62 18.31
CA LEU A 500 8.10 30.02 18.70
C LEU A 500 9.42 30.76 18.45
N LEU A 501 9.42 31.68 17.49
CA LEU A 501 10.55 32.59 17.31
C LEU A 501 10.60 33.58 18.49
N LYS A 502 11.80 33.84 19.03
CA LYS A 502 12.00 34.75 20.16
C LYS A 502 11.31 36.10 19.93
N GLY A 503 10.47 36.53 20.88
CA GLY A 503 9.71 37.78 20.79
C GLY A 503 8.44 37.71 19.91
N LYS A 504 8.11 36.56 19.33
CA LYS A 504 6.82 36.33 18.65
C LYS A 504 5.88 35.52 19.55
N LYS A 505 4.58 35.81 19.46
CA LYS A 505 3.51 35.11 20.21
C LYS A 505 2.73 34.11 19.35
N TYR A 506 3.20 33.82 18.14
CA TYR A 506 2.52 32.93 17.20
C TYR A 506 3.46 31.80 16.73
N PRO A 507 2.92 30.60 16.47
CA PRO A 507 3.69 29.48 15.95
C PRO A 507 4.17 29.75 14.52
N CYS A 508 5.43 29.43 14.27
CA CYS A 508 6.12 29.49 12.99
C CYS A 508 6.35 28.06 12.48
N GLN A 509 6.21 27.83 11.18
CA GLN A 509 6.27 26.46 10.59
C GLN A 509 7.40 26.33 9.57
N LEU A 510 7.58 27.36 8.74
CA LEU A 510 8.71 27.42 7.82
C LEU A 510 9.97 27.91 8.55
N THR A 511 11.11 27.36 8.16
CA THR A 511 12.44 27.72 8.63
C THR A 511 13.46 27.46 7.51
N TYR A 512 14.73 27.77 7.79
CA TYR A 512 15.87 27.28 7.03
C TYR A 512 16.66 26.27 7.89
N ALA A 513 17.38 25.34 7.24
CA ALA A 513 18.25 24.32 7.86
C ALA A 513 17.71 23.68 9.16
N PRO A 514 16.46 23.15 9.17
CA PRO A 514 15.99 22.37 10.31
C PRO A 514 16.91 21.15 10.50
N THR A 515 17.05 20.67 11.74
CA THR A 515 17.96 19.55 12.05
C THR A 515 17.73 18.31 11.19
N ILE A 516 16.46 18.01 10.86
CA ILE A 516 16.10 16.90 9.98
C ILE A 516 16.73 17.03 8.59
N ASP A 517 16.80 18.24 8.03
CA ASP A 517 17.42 18.46 6.73
C ASP A 517 18.92 18.22 6.84
N ASN A 518 19.56 18.82 7.84
CA ASN A 518 21.01 18.68 8.03
C ASN A 518 21.40 17.20 8.21
N GLN A 519 20.65 16.45 9.01
CA GLN A 519 20.90 15.02 9.22
C GLN A 519 20.66 14.19 7.96
N THR A 520 19.59 14.49 7.22
CA THR A 520 19.28 13.80 5.95
C THR A 520 20.36 14.07 4.90
N LEU A 521 20.83 15.32 4.80
CA LEU A 521 21.90 15.72 3.89
C LEU A 521 23.22 15.03 4.22
N MET A 522 23.67 15.10 5.48
CA MET A 522 24.91 14.46 5.91
C MET A 522 24.90 12.96 5.58
N ALA A 523 23.83 12.25 5.94
CA ALA A 523 23.72 10.83 5.64
C ALA A 523 23.64 10.54 4.14
N HIS A 524 22.97 11.39 3.35
CA HIS A 524 22.90 11.21 1.90
C HIS A 524 24.26 11.42 1.22
N ILE A 525 25.00 12.46 1.62
CA ILE A 525 26.35 12.74 1.12
C ILE A 525 27.27 11.56 1.40
N ASP A 526 27.27 11.05 2.64
CA ASP A 526 28.06 9.87 3.02
C ASP A 526 27.72 8.65 2.14
N ASN A 527 26.42 8.39 1.93
CA ASN A 527 25.98 7.28 1.08
C ASN A 527 26.39 7.45 -0.39
N CYS A 528 26.34 8.68 -0.92
CA CYS A 528 26.74 8.99 -2.29
C CYS A 528 28.26 8.84 -2.48
N ILE A 529 29.07 9.29 -1.50
CA ILE A 529 30.52 9.12 -1.49
C ILE A 529 30.86 7.62 -1.44
N ASP A 530 30.27 6.86 -0.52
CA ASP A 530 30.49 5.41 -0.41
C ASP A 530 30.14 4.68 -1.72
N ALA A 531 28.98 4.98 -2.30
CA ALA A 531 28.55 4.38 -3.56
C ALA A 531 29.52 4.70 -4.71
N SER A 532 29.92 5.96 -4.83
CA SER A 532 30.88 6.44 -5.82
C SER A 532 32.24 5.74 -5.70
N VAL A 533 32.77 5.56 -4.48
CA VAL A 533 34.03 4.84 -4.23
C VAL A 533 33.92 3.36 -4.60
N ILE A 534 32.81 2.70 -4.24
CA ILE A 534 32.56 1.28 -4.53
C ILE A 534 32.49 1.02 -6.05
N LEU A 535 31.88 1.95 -6.78
CA LEU A 535 31.72 1.88 -8.23
C LEU A 535 32.99 2.34 -8.97
N GLY A 536 33.80 3.21 -8.37
CA GLY A 536 34.99 3.80 -9.00
C GLY A 536 34.62 4.85 -10.05
N VAL A 537 33.60 5.68 -9.75
CA VAL A 537 33.04 6.69 -10.68
C VAL A 537 32.87 8.04 -9.97
N ASP A 538 32.73 9.14 -10.72
CA ASP A 538 32.35 10.46 -10.20
C ASP A 538 33.28 11.03 -9.11
N ASP A 539 34.59 10.88 -9.29
CA ASP A 539 35.62 11.41 -8.38
C ASP A 539 35.44 12.91 -8.09
N ASP A 540 35.16 13.71 -9.12
CA ASP A 540 34.94 15.17 -9.01
C ASP A 540 33.68 15.53 -8.21
N LEU A 541 32.67 14.65 -8.14
CA LEU A 541 31.45 14.88 -7.35
C LEU A 541 31.67 14.57 -5.86
N ARG A 542 32.70 13.78 -5.53
CA ARG A 542 33.04 13.45 -4.14
C ARG A 542 33.84 14.54 -3.44
N GLU A 543 34.64 15.29 -4.19
CA GLU A 543 35.42 16.44 -3.70
C GLU A 543 34.52 17.66 -3.46
#